data_AF-A0A1F8X1J0-F1
#
_entry.id   AF-A0A1F8X1J0-F1
#
_cell.length_a   1.000
_cell.length_b   1.000
_cell.length_c   1.000
_cell.angle_alpha   90.00
_cell.angle_beta   90.00
_cell.angle_gamma   90.00
#
_symmetry.space_group_name_H-M   'P 1'
#
loop_
_entity.id
_entity.type
_entity.pdbx_description
1 polymer ?
#
loop_
_entity_poly.entity_id
_entity_poly.type
_entity_poly.pdbx_seq_one_letter_code
_entity_poly.pdbx_strand_id
1 'polypeptide(L)'
;ITPEIDERRQSPSFGALASFGIDVGGPSRVEDLESLFKSNDLAVRVVKKYNLWPILLSDRYDPTTVRIKTPRKDGLLGSGKEGNPLGDWDAIRAVKERLRVSVTKKANTVTISFESLSAEGSASIVKYFLDEGKSRLQEEAFARASNNNKFIEEQIRKTVDALTRDRLYALYGQEIEREMMARNREQFGFRVIDSPRVPDRKSGPQRAKSAILASIVGFIMAAAYFLMLGNKKTGIQ
;
A
#
# COMPACT_ATOMS: atom_id res chain seq x y z
N ILE A 1 -3.93 8.53 6.29
CA ILE A 1 -2.93 9.48 5.77
C ILE A 1 -3.59 10.44 4.79
N THR A 2 -3.08 11.65 4.67
CA THR A 2 -3.49 12.61 3.63
C THR A 2 -2.28 12.93 2.77
N PRO A 3 -2.41 13.16 1.45
CA PRO A 3 -1.34 13.81 0.72
C PRO A 3 -0.97 15.10 1.45
N GLU A 4 0.33 15.38 1.51
CA GLU A 4 0.79 16.64 2.07
C GLU A 4 0.45 17.73 1.06
N ILE A 5 -0.67 18.41 1.31
CA ILE A 5 -0.98 19.67 0.66
C ILE A 5 -0.35 20.73 1.56
N ASP A 6 0.64 21.46 1.06
CA ASP A 6 1.38 22.43 1.83
C ASP A 6 0.45 23.54 2.36
N GLU A 7 0.00 23.39 3.62
CA GLU A 7 -0.93 24.31 4.29
C GLU A 7 -0.21 25.55 4.86
N ARG A 8 1.12 25.67 4.77
CA ARG A 8 1.85 26.90 5.17
C ARG A 8 1.76 28.00 4.11
N ARG A 9 0.55 28.51 3.92
CA ARG A 9 0.16 29.58 2.98
C ARG A 9 0.67 31.00 3.31
N GLN A 10 1.79 31.20 4.02
CA GLN A 10 2.20 32.55 4.48
C GLN A 10 3.71 32.83 4.52
N SER A 11 4.53 32.22 3.67
CA SER A 11 5.90 32.70 3.42
C SER A 11 5.96 33.50 2.12
N PRO A 12 6.39 34.78 2.14
CA PRO A 12 6.40 35.63 0.95
C PRO A 12 7.32 35.12 -0.19
N SER A 13 8.29 34.24 0.11
CA SER A 13 9.12 33.60 -0.92
C SER A 13 8.38 32.53 -1.74
N PHE A 14 7.35 31.88 -1.17
CA PHE A 14 6.57 30.82 -1.84
C PHE A 14 5.35 31.36 -2.60
N GLY A 15 4.94 32.60 -2.34
CA GLY A 15 3.82 33.25 -3.06
C GLY A 15 4.07 33.44 -4.56
N ALA A 16 5.33 33.58 -4.97
CA ALA A 16 5.72 33.68 -6.38
C ALA A 16 5.67 32.34 -7.14
N LEU A 17 5.67 31.21 -6.43
CA LEU A 17 5.64 29.88 -7.04
C LEU A 17 4.20 29.37 -7.25
N ALA A 18 3.26 29.81 -6.41
CA ALA A 18 1.84 29.49 -6.53
C ALA A 18 1.17 30.12 -7.77
N SER A 19 1.64 31.28 -8.24
CA SER A 19 1.11 31.92 -9.46
C SER A 19 1.37 31.12 -10.74
N PHE A 20 2.24 30.10 -10.68
CA PHE A 20 2.59 29.26 -11.82
C PHE A 20 1.95 27.86 -11.78
N GLY A 21 1.18 27.52 -10.74
CA GLY A 21 0.44 26.25 -10.68
C GLY A 21 1.32 24.98 -10.69
N ILE A 22 2.59 25.10 -10.30
CA ILE A 22 3.55 23.99 -10.35
C ILE A 22 3.46 23.19 -9.06
N ASP A 23 2.97 21.97 -9.20
CA ASP A 23 2.88 20.97 -8.15
C ASP A 23 4.30 20.47 -7.78
N VAL A 24 4.69 20.68 -6.51
CA VAL A 24 5.99 20.28 -5.96
C VAL A 24 5.96 18.76 -5.76
N GLY A 25 6.03 18.04 -6.88
CA GLY A 25 5.57 16.66 -7.06
C GLY A 25 6.08 15.59 -6.11
N GLY A 26 5.55 15.61 -4.90
CA GLY A 26 4.96 14.45 -4.27
C GLY A 26 3.57 14.15 -4.85
N PRO A 27 2.91 13.09 -4.36
CA PRO A 27 1.54 12.76 -4.72
C PRO A 27 0.61 13.87 -4.22
N SER A 28 0.12 14.71 -5.12
CA SER A 28 -0.83 15.78 -4.78
C SER A 28 -2.26 15.29 -4.67
N ARG A 29 -2.51 14.08 -5.19
CA ARG A 29 -3.80 13.42 -5.16
C ARG A 29 -3.78 12.20 -4.25
N VAL A 30 -4.91 11.96 -3.61
CA VAL A 30 -5.15 10.71 -2.87
C VAL A 30 -5.08 9.48 -3.76
N GLU A 31 -5.38 9.62 -5.06
CA GLU A 31 -5.25 8.55 -6.04
C GLU A 31 -3.78 8.14 -6.27
N ASP A 32 -2.85 9.09 -6.25
CA ASP A 32 -1.43 8.81 -6.43
C ASP A 32 -0.89 8.03 -5.23
N LEU A 33 -1.28 8.41 -4.01
CA LEU A 33 -0.99 7.63 -2.81
C LEU A 33 -1.59 6.22 -2.87
N GLU A 34 -2.84 6.09 -3.32
CA GLU A 34 -3.46 4.78 -3.48
C GLU A 34 -2.66 3.89 -4.43
N SER A 35 -2.23 4.44 -5.56
CA SER A 35 -1.41 3.71 -6.55
C SER A 35 -0.04 3.30 -5.99
N LEU A 36 0.59 4.16 -5.20
CA LEU A 36 1.86 3.87 -4.52
C LEU A 36 1.71 2.69 -3.56
N PHE A 37 0.69 2.72 -2.69
CA PHE A 37 0.46 1.65 -1.71
C PHE A 37 -0.05 0.35 -2.32
N LYS A 38 -0.66 0.40 -3.52
CA LYS A 38 -1.02 -0.79 -4.31
C LYS A 38 0.13 -1.31 -5.18
N SER A 39 1.25 -0.61 -5.26
CA SER A 39 2.38 -1.00 -6.11
C SER A 39 3.04 -2.29 -5.63
N ASN A 40 3.29 -3.20 -6.58
CA ASN A 40 3.97 -4.47 -6.32
C ASN A 40 5.41 -4.26 -5.84
N ASP A 41 6.09 -3.21 -6.34
CA ASP A 41 7.47 -2.89 -5.95
C ASP A 41 7.57 -2.57 -4.46
N LEU A 42 6.64 -1.73 -3.96
CA LEU A 42 6.58 -1.39 -2.54
C LEU A 42 6.29 -2.63 -1.69
N ALA A 43 5.35 -3.48 -2.12
CA ALA A 43 5.04 -4.72 -1.43
C ALA A 43 6.26 -5.65 -1.30
N VAL A 44 6.99 -5.87 -2.39
CA VAL A 44 8.21 -6.70 -2.38
C VAL A 44 9.28 -6.09 -1.49
N ARG A 45 9.49 -4.77 -1.61
CA ARG A 45 10.51 -4.05 -0.84
C ARG A 45 10.26 -4.14 0.66
N VAL A 46 9.03 -3.89 1.11
CA VAL A 46 8.64 -3.96 2.52
C VAL A 46 8.82 -5.38 3.06
N VAL A 47 8.37 -6.40 2.31
CA VAL A 47 8.49 -7.80 2.75
C VAL A 47 9.95 -8.25 2.87
N LYS A 48 10.80 -7.87 1.91
CA LYS A 48 12.24 -8.21 1.93
C LYS A 48 12.99 -7.47 3.04
N LYS A 49 12.78 -6.16 3.17
CA LYS A 49 13.52 -5.29 4.09
C LYS A 49 13.24 -5.63 5.57
N TYR A 50 11.98 -5.90 5.90
CA TYR A 50 11.57 -6.18 7.28
C TYR A 50 11.40 -7.68 7.56
N ASN A 51 11.80 -8.55 6.62
CA ASN A 51 11.67 -10.00 6.72
C ASN A 51 10.29 -10.43 7.24
N LEU A 52 9.22 -9.99 6.56
CA LEU A 52 7.85 -10.18 7.05
C LEU A 52 7.31 -11.61 6.89
N TRP A 53 8.11 -12.52 6.33
CA TRP A 53 7.75 -13.91 6.09
C TRP A 53 7.22 -14.67 7.32
N PRO A 54 7.77 -14.53 8.54
CA PRO A 54 7.25 -15.21 9.73
C PRO A 54 5.83 -14.75 10.11
N ILE A 55 5.50 -13.48 9.87
CA ILE A 55 4.20 -12.90 10.20
C ILE A 55 3.19 -13.16 9.07
N LEU A 56 3.66 -13.16 7.81
CA LEU A 56 2.83 -13.40 6.63
C LEU A 56 2.48 -14.89 6.47
N LEU A 57 3.39 -15.81 6.80
CA LEU A 57 3.21 -17.25 6.62
C LEU A 57 3.34 -18.02 7.95
N SER A 58 2.79 -17.51 9.05
CA SER A 58 2.84 -18.20 10.36
C SER A 58 2.49 -19.70 10.31
N ASP A 59 1.58 -20.09 9.40
CA ASP A 59 1.12 -21.47 9.26
C ASP A 59 2.01 -22.35 8.37
N ARG A 60 2.92 -21.75 7.58
CA ARG A 60 3.71 -22.45 6.55
C ARG A 60 5.21 -22.09 6.53
N TYR A 61 5.66 -21.20 7.40
CA TYR A 61 7.04 -20.72 7.44
C TYR A 61 7.90 -21.59 8.38
N ASP A 62 8.99 -22.13 7.85
CA ASP A 62 10.02 -22.79 8.65
C ASP A 62 11.24 -21.85 8.79
N PRO A 63 11.58 -21.41 10.02
CA PRO A 63 12.68 -20.46 10.26
C PRO A 63 14.06 -21.00 9.85
N THR A 64 14.19 -22.30 9.64
CA THR A 64 15.46 -22.95 9.30
C THR A 64 15.78 -22.98 7.81
N THR A 65 14.79 -22.82 6.91
CA THR A 65 14.99 -23.07 5.47
C THR A 65 14.51 -21.97 4.53
N VAL A 66 13.80 -20.92 5.01
CA VAL A 66 13.13 -19.95 4.12
C VAL A 66 12.31 -20.70 3.05
N ARG A 67 11.52 -21.69 3.48
CA ARG A 67 10.69 -22.52 2.59
C ARG A 67 9.26 -22.58 3.13
N ILE A 68 8.30 -22.64 2.20
CA ILE A 68 6.89 -22.86 2.49
C ILE A 68 6.65 -24.36 2.68
N LYS A 69 6.07 -24.78 3.80
CA LYS A 69 5.50 -26.14 3.93
C LYS A 69 4.22 -26.21 3.10
N THR A 70 4.27 -26.93 1.99
CA THR A 70 3.08 -27.19 1.16
C THR A 70 2.05 -27.95 2.01
N PRO A 71 0.78 -27.52 2.08
CA PRO A 71 -0.24 -28.27 2.78
C PRO A 71 -0.36 -29.64 2.11
N ARG A 72 -0.25 -30.70 2.93
CA ARG A 72 -0.34 -32.11 2.58
C ARG A 72 -1.73 -32.46 2.02
N LYS A 73 -2.02 -31.99 0.81
CA LYS A 73 -3.23 -32.32 0.02
C LYS A 73 -2.92 -32.89 -1.37
N ASP A 74 -1.66 -33.21 -1.67
CA ASP A 74 -1.28 -34.01 -2.85
C ASP A 74 -1.16 -35.49 -2.48
N GLY A 75 -2.21 -36.04 -1.88
CA GLY A 75 -2.28 -37.42 -1.37
C GLY A 75 -2.78 -38.47 -2.37
N LEU A 76 -2.61 -38.27 -3.67
CA LEU A 76 -2.93 -39.31 -4.68
C LEU A 76 -1.87 -39.51 -5.77
N LEU A 77 -0.92 -38.59 -5.94
CA LEU A 77 0.19 -38.76 -6.87
C LEU A 77 1.45 -38.22 -6.19
N GLY A 78 2.27 -39.14 -5.69
CA GLY A 78 3.50 -38.84 -4.96
C GLY A 78 4.43 -37.96 -5.77
N SER A 79 4.49 -36.67 -5.43
CA SER A 79 5.66 -35.84 -5.63
C SER A 79 5.62 -34.80 -4.52
N GLY A 80 6.37 -35.06 -3.45
CA GLY A 80 6.71 -34.04 -2.47
C GLY A 80 7.56 -32.99 -3.16
N LYS A 81 6.91 -31.99 -3.77
CA LYS A 81 7.62 -30.84 -4.33
C LYS A 81 8.27 -30.10 -3.17
N GLU A 82 9.59 -30.22 -3.11
CA GLU A 82 10.45 -29.38 -2.28
C GLU A 82 9.98 -27.92 -2.43
N GLY A 83 9.74 -27.25 -1.30
CA GLY A 83 9.18 -25.91 -1.29
C GLY A 83 10.01 -24.97 -2.16
N ASN A 84 9.35 -24.34 -3.13
CA ASN A 84 9.94 -23.30 -3.97
C ASN A 84 10.56 -22.22 -3.06
N PRO A 85 11.77 -21.69 -3.38
CA PRO A 85 12.30 -20.53 -2.66
C PRO A 85 11.27 -19.41 -2.69
N LEU A 86 11.08 -18.75 -1.55
CA LEU A 86 10.15 -17.62 -1.42
C LEU A 86 10.51 -16.57 -2.47
N GLY A 87 9.60 -16.39 -3.43
CA GLY A 87 9.80 -15.47 -4.55
C GLY A 87 9.07 -14.15 -4.35
N ASP A 88 9.42 -13.16 -5.16
CA ASP A 88 8.78 -11.83 -5.16
C ASP A 88 7.26 -11.94 -5.39
N TRP A 89 6.84 -12.90 -6.20
CA TRP A 89 5.42 -13.20 -6.45
C TRP A 89 4.67 -13.72 -5.21
N ASP A 90 5.35 -14.39 -4.28
CA ASP A 90 4.74 -14.85 -3.03
C ASP A 90 4.50 -13.68 -2.08
N ALA A 91 5.47 -12.75 -2.01
CA ALA A 91 5.33 -11.50 -1.27
C ALA A 91 4.15 -10.68 -1.81
N ILE A 92 4.08 -10.51 -3.13
CA ILE A 92 3.00 -9.76 -3.79
C ILE A 92 1.63 -10.37 -3.46
N ARG A 93 1.47 -11.70 -3.57
CA ARG A 93 0.20 -12.37 -3.26
C ARG A 93 -0.19 -12.21 -1.79
N ALA A 94 0.75 -12.46 -0.88
CA ALA A 94 0.50 -12.36 0.56
C ALA A 94 0.09 -10.94 0.99
N VAL A 95 0.73 -9.92 0.42
CA VAL A 95 0.38 -8.52 0.68
C VAL A 95 -0.95 -8.17 0.04
N LYS A 96 -1.19 -8.53 -1.23
CA LYS A 96 -2.42 -8.17 -1.95
C LYS A 96 -3.69 -8.76 -1.32
N GLU A 97 -3.61 -9.94 -0.73
CA GLU A 97 -4.75 -10.56 -0.03
C GLU A 97 -5.08 -9.89 1.31
N ARG A 98 -4.09 -9.29 1.98
CA ARG A 98 -4.19 -8.82 3.38
C ARG A 98 -4.19 -7.30 3.54
N LEU A 99 -3.58 -6.59 2.59
CA LEU A 99 -3.51 -5.14 2.57
C LEU A 99 -4.78 -4.58 1.94
N ARG A 100 -5.54 -3.80 2.72
CA ARG A 100 -6.69 -3.02 2.24
C ARG A 100 -6.29 -1.54 2.20
N VAL A 101 -6.40 -0.94 1.04
CA VAL A 101 -6.20 0.50 0.81
C VAL A 101 -7.53 1.06 0.33
N SER A 102 -8.06 2.05 1.04
CA SER A 102 -9.34 2.69 0.73
C SER A 102 -9.19 4.21 0.72
N VAL A 103 -9.72 4.86 -0.32
CA VAL A 103 -9.69 6.31 -0.49
C VAL A 103 -11.03 6.92 -0.13
N THR A 104 -11.03 7.87 0.79
CA THR A 104 -12.20 8.68 1.13
C THR A 104 -12.08 10.05 0.49
N LYS A 105 -12.64 10.21 -0.72
CA LYS A 105 -12.55 11.46 -1.52
C LYS A 105 -13.12 12.69 -0.79
N LYS A 106 -14.18 12.52 0.00
CA LYS A 106 -14.81 13.62 0.77
C LYS A 106 -13.90 14.22 1.84
N ALA A 107 -13.00 13.40 2.40
CA ALA A 107 -12.10 13.79 3.48
C ALA A 107 -10.63 13.86 3.02
N ASN A 108 -10.39 13.76 1.70
CA ASN A 108 -9.05 13.69 1.10
C ASN A 108 -8.06 12.78 1.85
N THR A 109 -8.55 11.64 2.33
CA THR A 109 -7.77 10.75 3.22
C THR A 109 -7.71 9.35 2.64
N VAL A 110 -6.53 8.75 2.70
CA VAL A 110 -6.29 7.32 2.41
C VAL A 110 -6.21 6.55 3.72
N THR A 111 -7.02 5.50 3.82
CA THR A 111 -7.02 4.54 4.93
C THR A 111 -6.28 3.30 4.49
N ILE A 112 -5.29 2.89 5.28
CA ILE A 112 -4.49 1.69 5.05
C ILE A 112 -4.73 0.75 6.21
N SER A 113 -5.04 -0.51 5.92
CA SER A 113 -5.29 -1.53 6.93
C SER A 113 -4.64 -2.83 6.51
N PHE A 114 -4.05 -3.54 7.47
CA PHE A 114 -3.38 -4.81 7.21
C PHE A 114 -3.95 -5.92 8.11
N GLU A 115 -4.42 -6.99 7.49
CA GLU A 115 -4.97 -8.15 8.20
C GLU A 115 -3.88 -9.17 8.51
N SER A 116 -3.62 -9.42 9.80
CA SER A 116 -2.63 -10.39 10.28
C SER A 116 -3.20 -11.25 11.40
N LEU A 117 -2.56 -12.39 11.68
CA LEU A 117 -2.93 -13.25 12.82
C LEU A 117 -2.62 -12.58 14.18
N SER A 118 -1.58 -11.74 14.22
CA SER A 118 -1.19 -10.97 15.41
C SER A 118 -1.62 -9.52 15.28
N ALA A 119 -2.26 -9.00 16.33
CA ALA A 119 -2.69 -7.60 16.44
C ALA A 119 -1.48 -6.64 16.40
N GLU A 120 -0.40 -6.98 17.10
CA GLU A 120 0.86 -6.23 17.09
C GLU A 120 1.54 -6.28 15.72
N GLY A 121 1.47 -7.45 15.06
CA GLY A 121 1.98 -7.64 13.70
C GLY A 121 1.26 -6.75 12.69
N SER A 122 -0.07 -6.60 12.79
CA SER A 122 -0.83 -5.70 11.94
C SER A 122 -0.39 -4.24 12.07
N ALA A 123 -0.26 -3.73 13.30
CA ALA A 123 0.16 -2.34 13.53
C ALA A 123 1.58 -2.09 13.02
N SER A 124 2.51 -3.01 13.32
CA SER A 124 3.91 -2.92 12.90
C SER A 124 4.05 -2.95 11.37
N ILE A 125 3.31 -3.82 10.69
CA ILE A 125 3.35 -3.92 9.23
C ILE A 125 2.85 -2.63 8.59
N VAL A 126 1.72 -2.07 9.07
CA VAL A 126 1.24 -0.78 8.54
C VAL A 126 2.29 0.31 8.73
N LYS A 127 2.95 0.37 9.90
CA LYS A 127 4.07 1.30 10.14
C LYS A 127 5.19 1.12 9.11
N TYR A 128 5.62 -0.11 8.85
CA TYR A 128 6.66 -0.39 7.85
C TYR A 128 6.26 0.02 6.43
N PHE A 129 4.99 -0.18 6.05
CA PHE A 129 4.49 0.30 4.76
C PHE A 129 4.51 1.83 4.68
N LEU A 130 4.16 2.54 5.75
CA LEU A 130 4.21 4.00 5.79
C LEU A 130 5.65 4.52 5.69
N ASP A 131 6.57 3.96 6.47
CA ASP A 131 7.98 4.37 6.47
C ASP A 131 8.66 4.08 5.12
N GLU A 132 8.36 2.93 4.51
CA GLU A 132 8.92 2.57 3.21
C GLU A 132 8.28 3.34 2.06
N GLY A 133 6.96 3.57 2.11
CA GLY A 133 6.25 4.39 1.12
C GLY A 133 6.80 5.82 1.10
N LYS A 134 7.07 6.39 2.28
CA LYS A 134 7.73 7.70 2.40
C LYS A 134 9.15 7.66 1.85
N SER A 135 9.96 6.67 2.23
CA SER A 135 11.34 6.54 1.75
C SER A 135 11.39 6.43 0.21
N ARG A 136 10.48 5.66 -0.39
CA ARG A 136 10.35 5.50 -1.84
C ARG A 136 10.06 6.84 -2.53
N LEU A 137 9.12 7.62 -2.01
CA LEU A 137 8.78 8.94 -2.55
C LEU A 137 9.98 9.90 -2.47
N GLN A 138 10.70 9.89 -1.35
CA GLN A 138 11.89 10.72 -1.18
C GLN A 138 13.01 10.35 -2.15
N GLU A 139 13.30 9.06 -2.32
CA GLU A 139 14.30 8.56 -3.27
C GLU A 139 13.97 9.01 -4.70
N GLU A 140 12.70 8.88 -5.12
CA GLU A 140 12.28 9.29 -6.46
C GLU A 140 12.32 10.80 -6.66
N ALA A 141 11.92 11.57 -5.65
CA ALA A 141 11.94 13.03 -5.73
C ALA A 141 13.37 13.56 -5.75
N PHE A 142 14.23 13.02 -4.90
CA PHE A 142 15.65 13.35 -4.85
C PHE A 142 16.36 12.99 -6.15
N ALA A 143 16.16 11.78 -6.67
CA ALA A 143 16.77 11.36 -7.93
C ALA A 143 16.31 12.22 -9.11
N ARG A 144 15.01 12.57 -9.17
CA ARG A 144 14.48 13.47 -10.21
C ARG A 144 15.06 14.88 -10.11
N ALA A 145 15.02 15.49 -8.91
CA ALA A 145 15.53 16.84 -8.69
C ALA A 145 17.04 16.92 -8.97
N SER A 146 17.84 15.96 -8.49
CA SER A 146 19.28 15.89 -8.75
C SER A 146 19.59 15.78 -10.25
N ASN A 147 18.83 14.97 -10.99
CA ASN A 147 19.04 14.83 -12.45
C ASN A 147 18.64 16.10 -13.21
N ASN A 148 17.53 16.73 -12.82
CA ASN A 148 17.09 18.01 -13.39
C ASN A 148 18.09 19.14 -13.07
N ASN A 149 18.61 19.21 -11.84
CA ASN A 149 19.62 20.18 -11.43
C ASN A 149 20.84 20.12 -12.35
N LYS A 150 21.38 18.92 -12.60
CA LYS A 150 22.49 18.72 -13.54
C LYS A 150 22.14 19.17 -14.96
N PHE A 151 20.95 18.82 -15.43
CA PHE A 151 20.50 19.20 -16.77
C PHE A 151 20.36 20.73 -16.91
N ILE A 152 19.72 21.41 -15.96
CA ILE A 152 19.54 22.87 -15.98
C ILE A 152 20.91 23.56 -15.90
N GLU A 153 21.82 23.07 -15.05
CA GLU A 153 23.18 23.60 -14.93
C GLU A 153 23.95 23.51 -16.26
N GLU A 154 23.80 22.41 -16.99
CA GLU A 154 24.37 22.28 -18.35
C GLU A 154 23.75 23.27 -19.35
N GLN A 155 22.43 23.51 -19.29
CA GLN A 155 21.76 24.47 -20.16
C GLN A 155 22.16 25.92 -19.83
N ILE A 156 22.35 26.26 -18.55
CA ILE A 156 22.87 27.56 -18.11
C ILE A 156 24.26 27.82 -18.71
N ARG A 157 25.14 26.81 -18.77
CA ARG A 157 26.46 26.94 -19.38
C ARG A 157 26.41 27.16 -20.89
N LYS A 158 25.43 26.58 -21.58
CA LYS A 158 25.29 26.65 -23.05
C LYS A 158 24.52 27.90 -23.52
N THR A 159 23.75 28.53 -22.64
CA THR A 159 22.89 29.67 -22.99
C THR A 159 23.64 30.98 -22.88
N VAL A 160 23.68 31.75 -23.98
CA VAL A 160 24.33 33.06 -24.05
C VAL A 160 23.36 34.20 -23.75
N ASP A 161 22.09 34.03 -24.11
CA ASP A 161 21.03 35.04 -23.88
C ASP A 161 20.78 35.27 -22.38
N ALA A 162 20.93 36.52 -21.94
CA ALA A 162 20.81 36.89 -20.52
C ALA A 162 19.41 36.63 -19.96
N LEU A 163 18.36 36.91 -20.74
CA LEU A 163 16.97 36.74 -20.30
C LEU A 163 16.62 35.26 -20.08
N THR A 164 17.07 34.38 -20.98
CA THR A 164 16.87 32.93 -20.85
C THR A 164 17.70 32.36 -19.72
N ARG A 165 18.91 32.86 -19.51
CA ARG A 165 19.78 32.45 -18.40
C ARG A 165 19.17 32.78 -17.04
N ASP A 166 18.56 33.95 -16.87
CA ASP A 166 17.85 34.32 -15.64
C ASP A 166 16.66 33.39 -15.35
N ARG A 167 15.88 33.02 -16.37
CA ARG A 167 14.80 32.03 -16.23
C ARG A 167 15.33 30.65 -15.81
N LEU A 168 16.44 30.21 -16.38
CA LEU A 168 17.08 28.94 -16.00
C LEU A 168 17.60 28.96 -14.55
N TYR A 169 18.15 30.07 -14.08
CA TYR A 169 18.55 30.22 -12.67
C TYR A 169 17.33 30.17 -11.73
N ALA A 170 16.20 30.76 -12.12
CA ALA A 170 14.96 30.65 -11.35
C ALA A 170 14.47 29.19 -11.26
N LEU A 171 14.49 28.45 -12.38
CA LEU A 171 14.16 27.01 -12.40
C LEU A 171 15.15 26.16 -11.58
N TYR A 172 16.44 26.50 -11.62
CA TYR A 172 17.47 25.82 -10.82
C TYR A 172 17.24 26.01 -9.32
N GLY A 173 16.91 27.24 -8.89
CA GLY A 173 16.54 27.52 -7.51
C GLY A 173 15.33 26.70 -7.06
N GLN A 174 14.32 26.58 -7.91
CA GLN A 174 13.13 25.76 -7.64
C GLN A 174 13.47 24.27 -7.45
N GLU A 175 14.33 23.69 -8.30
CA GLU A 175 14.72 22.28 -8.14
C GLU A 175 15.66 22.02 -6.97
N ILE A 176 16.53 22.97 -6.60
CA ILE A 176 17.29 22.89 -5.35
C ILE A 176 16.33 22.89 -4.15
N GLU A 177 15.36 23.80 -4.12
CA GLU A 177 14.37 23.86 -3.06
C GLU A 177 13.59 22.54 -2.95
N ARG A 178 13.19 21.97 -4.10
CA ARG A 178 12.54 20.65 -4.14
C ARG A 178 13.43 19.53 -3.62
N GLU A 179 14.71 19.51 -3.99
CA GLU A 179 15.69 18.54 -3.48
C GLU A 179 15.82 18.63 -1.94
N MET A 180 15.86 19.86 -1.42
CA MET A 180 15.93 20.14 0.01
C MET A 180 14.67 19.68 0.75
N MET A 181 13.48 19.90 0.16
CA MET A 181 12.22 19.40 0.71
C MET A 181 12.18 17.86 0.71
N ALA A 182 12.64 17.20 -0.36
CA ALA A 182 12.71 15.74 -0.42
C ALA A 182 13.63 15.16 0.66
N ARG A 183 14.67 15.89 1.07
CA ARG A 183 15.59 15.49 2.16
C ARG A 183 14.91 15.55 3.53
N ASN A 184 13.92 16.43 3.74
CA ASN A 184 13.21 16.54 5.01
C ASN A 184 12.20 15.39 5.20
N ARG A 185 12.53 14.44 6.08
CA ARG A 185 11.73 13.22 6.33
C ARG A 185 10.38 13.45 6.96
N GLU A 186 10.20 14.50 7.75
CA GLU A 186 8.97 14.61 8.54
C GLU A 186 7.76 14.98 7.66
N GLN A 187 7.97 15.77 6.62
CA GLN A 187 6.89 16.43 5.88
C GLN A 187 6.76 16.02 4.40
N PHE A 188 7.61 15.12 3.89
CA PHE A 188 7.57 14.78 2.48
C PHE A 188 6.48 13.76 2.08
N GLY A 189 5.68 14.11 1.07
CA GLY A 189 4.73 13.24 0.37
C GLY A 189 3.37 13.08 1.03
N PHE A 190 3.33 12.67 2.31
CA PHE A 190 2.07 12.53 3.05
C PHE A 190 2.26 12.66 4.56
N ARG A 191 1.21 13.13 5.24
CA ARG A 191 1.15 13.18 6.70
C ARG A 191 0.29 12.06 7.27
N VAL A 192 0.80 11.50 8.37
CA VAL A 192 0.09 10.51 9.19
C VAL A 192 -0.84 11.25 10.14
N ILE A 193 -2.13 11.34 9.79
CA ILE A 193 -3.17 11.95 10.63
C ILE A 193 -3.40 11.09 11.88
N ASP A 194 -3.45 9.77 11.70
CA ASP A 194 -3.63 8.80 12.78
C ASP A 194 -2.59 7.71 12.66
N SER A 195 -1.82 7.50 13.73
CA SER A 195 -0.76 6.49 13.78
C SER A 195 -1.36 5.09 13.87
N PRO A 196 -0.69 4.05 13.31
CA PRO A 196 -1.18 2.68 13.41
C PRO A 196 -1.35 2.25 14.88
N ARG A 197 -2.59 1.95 15.28
CA ARG A 197 -2.90 1.42 16.61
C ARG A 197 -3.14 -0.08 16.55
N VAL A 198 -2.80 -0.76 17.64
CA VAL A 198 -3.09 -2.19 17.81
C VAL A 198 -4.61 -2.37 17.85
N PRO A 199 -5.18 -3.25 17.01
CA PRO A 199 -6.63 -3.46 16.99
C PRO A 199 -7.08 -4.16 18.29
N ASP A 200 -8.06 -3.55 18.97
CA ASP A 200 -8.68 -4.08 20.19
C ASP A 200 -9.65 -5.25 19.89
N ARG A 201 -10.21 -5.28 18.66
CA ARG A 201 -11.15 -6.31 18.23
C ARG A 201 -10.65 -7.06 17.00
N LYS A 202 -10.78 -8.39 17.05
CA LYS A 202 -10.41 -9.30 15.96
C LYS A 202 -11.28 -9.07 14.71
N SER A 203 -10.65 -8.99 13.53
CA SER A 203 -11.35 -8.81 12.24
C SER A 203 -12.21 -10.01 11.83
N GLY A 204 -11.84 -11.23 12.21
CA GLY A 204 -12.63 -12.43 11.91
C GLY A 204 -12.27 -13.70 12.68
N PRO A 205 -13.11 -14.76 12.60
CA PRO A 205 -14.46 -14.78 12.02
C PRO A 205 -15.53 -14.23 12.98
N GLN A 206 -16.46 -13.43 12.46
CA GLN A 206 -17.64 -13.00 13.21
C GLN A 206 -18.62 -14.17 13.31
N ARG A 207 -18.45 -15.01 14.34
CA ARG A 207 -19.23 -16.24 14.58
C ARG A 207 -20.75 -16.04 14.42
N ALA A 208 -21.25 -14.86 14.79
CA ALA A 208 -22.65 -14.48 14.62
C ALA A 208 -23.10 -14.45 13.15
N LYS A 209 -22.34 -13.83 12.24
CA LYS A 209 -22.71 -13.73 10.82
C LYS A 209 -22.69 -15.09 10.13
N SER A 210 -21.68 -15.92 10.42
CA SER A 210 -21.61 -17.27 9.86
C SER A 210 -22.75 -18.17 10.37
N ALA A 211 -23.13 -18.04 11.64
CA ALA A 211 -24.25 -18.80 12.20
C ALA A 211 -25.59 -18.40 11.57
N ILE A 212 -25.83 -17.10 11.39
CA ILE A 212 -27.04 -16.60 10.71
C ILE A 212 -27.10 -17.12 9.27
N LEU A 213 -26.00 -17.02 8.51
CA LEU A 213 -25.96 -17.52 7.14
C LEU A 213 -26.20 -19.03 7.07
N ALA A 214 -25.57 -19.81 7.96
CA ALA A 214 -25.78 -21.25 8.02
C ALA A 214 -27.23 -21.63 8.38
N SER A 215 -27.87 -20.86 9.28
CA SER A 215 -29.28 -21.09 9.64
C SER A 215 -30.23 -20.85 8.47
N ILE A 216 -30.00 -19.79 7.68
CA ILE A 216 -30.83 -19.46 6.51
C ILE A 216 -30.65 -20.53 5.43
N VAL A 217 -29.41 -20.91 5.12
CA VAL A 217 -29.11 -21.96 4.13
C VAL A 217 -29.70 -23.30 4.57
N GLY A 218 -29.57 -23.66 5.86
CA GLY A 218 -30.15 -24.88 6.41
C GLY A 218 -31.68 -24.91 6.33
N PHE A 219 -32.33 -23.78 6.60
CA PHE A 219 -33.79 -23.67 6.50
C PHE A 219 -34.30 -23.87 5.06
N ILE A 220 -33.65 -23.25 4.07
CA ILE A 220 -34.02 -23.39 2.66
C ILE A 220 -33.85 -24.85 2.20
N MET A 221 -32.73 -25.48 2.56
CA MET A 221 -32.47 -26.90 2.24
C MET A 221 -33.49 -27.83 2.88
N ALA A 222 -33.87 -27.59 4.14
CA ALA A 222 -34.88 -28.38 4.83
C ALA A 222 -36.28 -28.22 4.20
N ALA A 223 -36.67 -27.00 3.83
CA ALA A 223 -37.93 -26.73 3.16
C ALA A 223 -38.01 -27.42 1.78
N ALA A 224 -36.93 -27.36 0.99
CA ALA A 224 -36.86 -28.04 -0.31
C ALA A 224 -36.97 -29.57 -0.17
N TYR A 225 -36.28 -30.15 0.82
CA TYR A 225 -36.36 -31.59 1.11
C TYR A 225 -37.78 -32.00 1.49
N PHE A 226 -38.44 -31.23 2.36
CA PHE A 226 -39.81 -31.49 2.78
C PHE A 226 -40.81 -31.42 1.61
N LEU A 227 -40.64 -30.45 0.72
CA LEU A 227 -41.50 -30.29 -0.46
C LEU A 227 -41.33 -31.43 -1.47
N MET A 228 -40.10 -31.91 -1.69
CA MET A 228 -39.85 -33.09 -2.52
C MET A 228 -40.45 -34.38 -1.95
N LEU A 229 -40.43 -34.54 -0.62
CA LEU A 229 -41.10 -35.66 0.08
C LEU A 229 -42.63 -35.56 0.01
N GLY A 230 -43.17 -34.35 0.12
CA GLY A 230 -44.61 -34.09 -0.02
C GLY A 230 -45.14 -34.46 -1.41
N ASN A 231 -44.43 -34.05 -2.47
CA ASN A 231 -44.83 -34.35 -3.86
C ASN A 231 -44.78 -35.86 -4.22
N LYS A 232 -43.96 -36.65 -3.52
CA LYS A 232 -43.91 -38.11 -3.73
C LYS A 232 -45.12 -38.85 -3.17
N LYS A 233 -45.85 -38.27 -2.21
CA LYS A 233 -47.02 -38.91 -1.59
C LYS A 233 -48.35 -38.62 -2.31
N THR A 234 -48.40 -37.63 -3.18
CA THR A 234 -49.60 -37.23 -3.95
C THR A 234 -49.67 -37.83 -5.36
N GLY A 235 -48.67 -38.61 -5.79
CA GLY A 235 -48.62 -39.27 -7.10
C GLY A 235 -49.06 -40.75 -7.12
N ILE A 236 -49.67 -41.24 -6.04
CA ILE A 236 -50.28 -42.59 -5.98
C ILE A 236 -51.73 -42.42 -5.49
N GLN A 237 -52.59 -41.94 -6.37
CA GLN A 237 -54.03 -42.21 -6.39
C GLN A 237 -54.45 -42.47 -7.82
#